data_AF-A0A077EGG7-F1
#
_entry.id   AF-A0A077EGG7-F1
#
_cell.length_a   1.000
_cell.length_b   1.000
_cell.length_c   1.000
_cell.angle_alpha   90.00
_cell.angle_beta   90.00
_cell.angle_gamma   90.00
#
_symmetry.space_group_name_H-M   'P 1'
#
loop_
_entity.id
_entity.type
_entity.pdbx_description
1 polymer ?
#
loop_
_entity_poly.entity_id
_entity_poly.type
_entity_poly.pdbx_seq_one_letter_code
_entity_poly.pdbx_strand_id
1 'polypeptide(L)' 'MLGKTLSDLSLNKLEGMQLHQSFLGKTLNFGTLVVTTGGMTHSYFIANPMELRNVLLHSQKWSD' A
#
# COMPACT_ATOMS: atom_id res chain seq x y z
N MET A 1 -8.76 -22.99 -11.28
CA MET A 1 -7.43 -22.36 -11.11
C MET A 1 -7.43 -21.60 -9.80
N LEU A 2 -6.97 -22.25 -8.72
CA LEU A 2 -6.89 -21.65 -7.39
C LEU A 2 -5.41 -21.42 -7.08
N GLY A 3 -4.89 -20.28 -7.54
CA GLY A 3 -3.52 -19.85 -7.29
C GLY A 3 -3.52 -18.50 -6.61
N LYS A 4 -2.68 -18.32 -5.58
CA LYS A 4 -2.40 -17.02 -4.98
C LYS A 4 -1.15 -16.47 -5.65
N THR A 5 -1.30 -15.45 -6.50
CA THR A 5 -0.15 -14.71 -7.01
C THR A 5 0.35 -13.80 -5.89
N LEU A 6 1.59 -14.01 -5.47
CA LEU A 6 2.31 -13.14 -4.56
C LEU A 6 3.36 -12.41 -5.38
N SER A 7 3.28 -11.09 -5.41
CA SER A 7 4.30 -10.23 -6.01
C SER A 7 5.03 -9.54 -4.87
N ASP A 8 6.25 -9.98 -4.59
CA ASP A 8 7.10 -9.36 -3.58
C ASP A 8 7.67 -8.06 -4.14
N LEU A 9 7.03 -6.95 -3.76
CA LEU A 9 7.48 -5.62 -4.14
C LEU A 9 8.44 -5.09 -3.08
N SER A 10 9.68 -4.83 -3.48
CA SER A 10 10.65 -4.18 -2.58
C SER A 10 10.15 -2.77 -2.21
N LEU A 11 9.81 -2.59 -0.93
CA LEU A 11 9.37 -1.31 -0.39
C LEU A 11 10.45 -0.23 -0.50
N ASN A 12 11.73 -0.62 -0.61
CA ASN A 12 12.87 0.28 -0.77
C ASN A 12 12.99 0.87 -2.19
N LYS A 13 12.18 0.38 -3.14
CA LYS A 13 12.11 0.86 -4.54
C LYS A 13 10.73 1.41 -4.91
N LEU A 14 9.93 1.79 -3.91
CA LEU A 14 8.68 2.50 -4.20
C LEU A 14 9.02 3.91 -4.68
N GLU A 15 8.78 4.16 -5.95
CA GLU A 15 8.94 5.48 -6.56
C GLU A 15 7.78 6.39 -6.13
N GLY A 16 6.60 5.80 -5.90
CA GLY A 16 5.43 6.53 -5.43
C GLY A 16 4.46 5.64 -4.68
N MET A 17 3.89 6.18 -3.61
CA MET A 17 2.83 5.55 -2.82
C MET A 17 1.75 6.57 -2.51
N GLN A 18 0.49 6.23 -2.82
CA GLN A 18 -0.67 7.05 -2.49
C GLN A 18 -1.71 6.20 -1.75
N LEU A 19 -2.12 6.68 -0.58
CA LEU A 19 -3.19 6.06 0.20
C LEU A 19 -4.46 6.92 0.11
N HIS A 20 -5.56 6.32 -0.29
CA HIS A 20 -6.85 6.99 -0.41
C HIS A 20 -7.91 6.31 0.48
N GLN A 21 -8.71 7.12 1.16
CA GLN A 21 -9.93 6.70 1.84
C GLN A 21 -11.06 7.65 1.47
N SER A 22 -12.17 7.09 1.00
CA SER A 22 -13.42 7.86 0.84
C SER A 22 -14.03 8.18 2.20
N PHE A 23 -15.09 8.99 2.25
CA PHE A 23 -15.80 9.29 3.50
C PHE A 23 -16.29 7.99 4.18
N LEU A 24 -16.94 7.10 3.42
CA LEU A 24 -17.36 5.79 3.93
C LEU A 24 -16.17 4.89 4.29
N GLY A 25 -15.08 4.95 3.51
CA GLY A 25 -13.85 4.22 3.79
C GLY A 25 -13.25 4.60 5.14
N LYS A 26 -13.28 5.88 5.53
CA LYS A 26 -12.85 6.31 6.87
C LYS A 26 -13.74 5.73 7.97
N THR A 27 -15.06 5.72 7.78
CA THR A 27 -16.02 5.20 8.76
C THR A 27 -15.90 3.68 8.94
N LEU A 28 -15.68 2.95 7.84
CA LEU A 28 -15.60 1.49 7.82
C LEU A 28 -14.15 0.97 7.83
N ASN A 29 -13.18 1.86 8.02
CA ASN A 29 -11.74 1.61 8.09
C ASN A 29 -11.17 0.80 6.91
N PHE A 30 -11.52 1.18 5.69
CA PHE A 30 -10.94 0.63 4.47
C PHE A 30 -10.49 1.74 3.51
N GLY A 31 -9.59 1.38 2.60
CA GLY A 31 -9.12 2.29 1.58
C GLY A 31 -8.47 1.58 0.40
N THR A 32 -7.87 2.39 -0.46
CA THR A 32 -7.09 1.93 -1.61
C THR A 32 -5.67 2.43 -1.46
N LEU A 33 -4.70 1.54 -1.66
CA LEU A 33 -3.30 1.90 -1.83
C LEU A 33 -2.93 1.79 -3.30
N VAL A 34 -2.40 2.87 -3.84
CA VAL A 34 -1.81 2.92 -5.16
C VAL A 34 -0.30 2.94 -4.99
N VAL A 35 0.38 2.03 -5.67
CA VAL A 35 1.82 1.88 -5.60
C VAL A 35 2.41 1.91 -7.00
N THR A 36 3.44 2.72 -7.20
CA THR A 36 4.16 2.86 -8.46
C THR A 36 5.63 2.47 -8.27
N THR A 37 6.12 1.62 -9.18
CA THR A 37 7.50 1.12 -9.17
C THR A 37 7.89 0.63 -10.56
N GLY A 38 9.09 0.99 -11.04
CA GLY A 38 9.58 0.52 -12.34
C GLY A 38 8.62 0.82 -13.50
N GLY A 39 7.89 1.94 -13.43
CA GLY A 39 6.88 2.33 -14.42
C GLY A 39 5.55 1.56 -14.36
N MET A 40 5.37 0.64 -13.42
CA MET A 40 4.12 -0.12 -13.23
C MET A 40 3.34 0.40 -12.03
N THR A 41 2.04 0.64 -12.21
CA THR A 41 1.13 1.07 -11.14
C THR A 41 0.18 -0.05 -10.76
N HIS A 42 0.12 -0.36 -9.46
CA HIS A 42 -0.80 -1.34 -8.90
C HIS A 42 -1.73 -0.68 -7.88
N SER A 43 -2.98 -1.14 -7.82
CA SER A 43 -3.98 -0.69 -6.85
C SER A 43 -4.48 -1.84 -6.00
N TYR A 44 -4.49 -1.64 -4.68
CA TYR A 44 -4.87 -2.64 -3.70
C TYR A 44 -5.97 -2.11 -2.79
N PHE A 45 -7.00 -2.92 -2.54
CA PHE A 45 -7.97 -2.65 -1.47
C PHE A 45 -7.41 -3.14 -0.14
N ILE A 46 -7.50 -2.29 0.88
CA ILE A 46 -6.82 -2.52 2.15
C ILE A 46 -7.76 -2.20 3.32
N ALA A 47 -7.76 -3.08 4.31
CA ALA A 47 -8.33 -2.83 5.63
C ALA A 47 -7.31 -2.11 6.54
N ASN A 48 -7.80 -1.25 7.43
CA ASN A 48 -6.96 -0.47 8.36
C ASN A 48 -5.83 0.32 7.66
N PRO A 49 -6.13 1.12 6.62
CA PRO A 49 -5.12 1.76 5.76
C PRO A 49 -4.16 2.69 6.52
N MET A 50 -4.59 3.32 7.63
CA MET A 50 -3.72 4.17 8.45
C MET A 50 -2.69 3.38 9.27
N GLU A 51 -3.03 2.17 9.71
CA GLU A 51 -2.09 1.27 10.40
C GLU A 51 -1.01 0.84 9.43
N LEU A 52 -1.40 0.43 8.21
CA LEU A 52 -0.46 0.12 7.14
C LEU A 52 0.47 1.29 6.84
N ARG A 53 -0.07 2.51 6.71
CA ARG A 53 0.75 3.72 6.49
C ARG A 53 1.81 3.88 7.57
N ASN A 54 1.45 3.68 8.84
CA ASN A 54 2.39 3.81 9.94
C ASN A 54 3.49 2.75 9.84
N VAL A 55 3.16 1.49 9.59
CA VAL A 55 4.15 0.41 9.40
C VAL A 55 5.11 0.76 8.25
N LEU A 56 4.59 1.23 7.11
CA LEU A 56 5.40 1.58 5.95
C LEU A 56 6.35 2.75 6.24
N LEU A 57 5.88 3.81 6.89
CA LEU A 57 6.74 4.94 7.30
C LEU A 57 7.82 4.54 8.29
N HIS A 58 7.50 3.66 9.24
CA HIS A 58 8.51 3.13 10.16
C HIS A 58 9.52 2.28 9.40
N SER A 59 9.13 1.43 8.46
CA SER A 59 10.08 0.58 7.71
C SER A 59 11.07 1.38 6.85
N GLN A 60 10.65 2.53 6.30
CA GLN A 60 11.52 3.40 5.49
C GLN A 60 12.62 4.06 6.32
N LYS A 61 12.31 4.47 7.56
CA LYS A 61 13.28 5.14 8.47
C LYS A 61 14.51 4.32 8.85
N TRP A 62 14.52 3.01 8.58
CA TRP A 62 15.63 2.10 8.92
C TRP A 62 16.44 1.70 7.68
N SER A 63 16.06 2.20 6.50
CA SER A 63 16.78 1.97 5.24
C SER A 63 17.66 3.17 4.83
N ASP A 64 17.69 4.23 5.65
CA ASP A 64 18.56 5.40 5.52
C ASP A 64 19.78 5.29 6.46
#